data_AF-A0A9Q1G7Z2-F1
#
_entry.id   AF-A0A9Q1G7Z2-F1
#
_cell.length_a   1.000
_cell.length_b   1.000
_cell.length_c   1.000
_cell.angle_alpha   90.00
_cell.angle_beta   90.00
_cell.angle_gamma   90.00
#
_symmetry.space_group_name_H-M   'P 1'
#
loop_
_entity.id
_entity.type
_entity.pdbx_description
1 polymer ?
#
loop_
_entity_poly.entity_id
_entity_poly.type
_entity_poly.pdbx_seq_one_letter_code
_entity_poly.pdbx_strand_id
1 'polypeptide(L)'
;MSISYQPASPIADEEQLFPGRTVTKVWCPTTKSAVEIFAEPDFGTASHIIVHTGTNDLRAQQERVAGSVRRVAGRAAEAFPSSKIIISTLLPRRDFHPFTIHRVTAEISHGFALIPNVYLAHHTPPSYLTTYMTTSICTSKLWRSSQTP
;
A
#
# COMPACT_ATOMS: atom_id res chain seq x y z
N MET A 1 6.48 -24.10 -18.39
CA MET A 1 5.46 -23.80 -17.37
C MET A 1 4.98 -22.38 -17.60
N SER A 2 3.81 -22.22 -18.21
CA SER A 2 3.19 -20.94 -18.51
C SER A 2 2.46 -20.46 -17.25
N ILE A 3 2.96 -19.39 -16.62
CA ILE A 3 2.26 -18.74 -15.51
C ILE A 3 1.11 -17.94 -16.14
N SER A 4 -0.10 -18.47 -16.03
CA SER A 4 -1.32 -17.79 -16.43
C SER A 4 -1.60 -16.62 -15.47
N TYR A 5 -1.44 -15.39 -15.96
CA TYR A 5 -1.95 -14.20 -15.29
C TYR A 5 -3.48 -14.26 -15.22
N GLN A 6 -4.04 -14.29 -14.01
CA GLN A 6 -5.46 -14.03 -13.78
C GLN A 6 -5.70 -12.50 -13.67
N PRO A 7 -6.89 -12.02 -14.06
CA PRO A 7 -7.10 -10.62 -14.43
C PRO A 7 -6.95 -9.69 -13.23
N ALA A 8 -6.35 -8.52 -13.51
CA ALA A 8 -6.16 -7.44 -12.56
C ALA A 8 -7.48 -7.07 -11.87
N SER A 9 -7.53 -7.22 -10.54
CA SER A 9 -8.51 -6.50 -9.72
C SER A 9 -8.29 -5.00 -9.93
N PRO A 10 -9.33 -4.16 -9.93
CA PRO A 10 -9.19 -2.74 -10.20
C PRO A 10 -8.54 -2.08 -8.97
N ILE A 11 -7.21 -2.12 -8.93
CA ILE A 11 -6.43 -1.04 -8.35
C ILE A 11 -6.92 0.22 -9.07
N ALA A 12 -7.09 1.33 -8.34
CA ALA A 12 -7.37 2.61 -8.97
C ALA A 12 -6.45 2.81 -10.18
N ASP A 13 -7.06 3.19 -11.31
CA ASP A 13 -6.46 3.23 -12.64
C ASP A 13 -5.07 3.90 -12.58
N GLU A 14 -4.05 3.24 -13.14
CA GLU A 14 -2.66 3.72 -13.09
C GLU A 14 -2.53 5.09 -13.73
N GLU A 15 -3.25 5.31 -14.83
CA GLU A 15 -3.31 6.58 -15.54
C GLU A 15 -3.93 7.67 -14.66
N GLN A 16 -4.91 7.32 -13.82
CA GLN A 16 -5.54 8.26 -12.89
C GLN A 16 -4.66 8.58 -11.68
N LEU A 17 -3.98 7.57 -11.12
CA LEU A 17 -3.14 7.75 -9.94
C LEU A 17 -1.77 8.38 -10.28
N PHE A 18 -1.21 8.03 -11.44
CA PHE A 18 0.14 8.38 -11.86
C PHE A 18 0.19 8.69 -13.36
N PRO A 19 -0.51 9.74 -13.84
CA PRO A 19 -0.57 10.07 -15.26
C PRO A 19 0.82 10.30 -15.84
N GLY A 20 1.09 9.67 -16.99
CA GLY A 20 2.38 9.79 -17.71
C GLY A 20 3.58 9.19 -16.99
N ARG A 21 3.38 8.23 -16.07
CA ARG A 21 4.46 7.57 -15.31
C ARG A 21 4.48 6.07 -15.53
N THR A 22 5.67 5.49 -15.42
CA THR A 22 5.81 4.04 -15.35
C THR A 22 5.45 3.58 -13.95
N VAL A 23 4.51 2.64 -13.86
CA VAL A 23 4.04 2.06 -12.60
C VAL A 23 4.47 0.59 -12.51
N THR A 24 4.99 0.18 -11.34
CA THR A 24 5.22 -1.23 -11.02
C THR A 24 4.28 -1.63 -9.89
N LYS A 25 3.49 -2.67 -10.12
CA LYS A 25 2.54 -3.24 -9.15
C LYS A 25 3.05 -4.58 -8.66
N VAL A 26 3.13 -4.73 -7.34
CA VAL A 26 3.56 -5.97 -6.69
C VAL A 26 2.49 -6.40 -5.70
N TRP A 27 2.06 -7.65 -5.80
CA TRP A 27 1.11 -8.25 -4.88
C TRP A 27 1.74 -8.43 -3.49
N CYS A 28 1.10 -7.90 -2.44
CA CYS A 28 1.60 -7.96 -1.07
C CYS A 28 0.48 -8.34 -0.08
N PRO A 29 0.06 -9.62 -0.03
CA PRO A 29 -1.13 -10.08 0.69
C PRO A 29 -1.15 -9.75 2.18
N THR A 30 0.02 -9.61 2.79
CA THR A 30 0.20 -9.40 4.23
C THR A 30 1.22 -8.32 4.51
N THR A 31 1.16 -7.75 5.70
CA THR A 31 2.19 -6.84 6.24
C THR A 31 3.57 -7.48 6.21
N LYS A 32 3.68 -8.80 6.45
CA LYS A 32 4.93 -9.55 6.34
C LYS A 32 5.50 -9.51 4.91
N SER A 33 4.68 -9.87 3.91
CA SER A 33 5.11 -9.86 2.51
C SER A 33 5.51 -8.46 2.03
N ALA A 34 4.85 -7.40 2.53
CA ALA A 34 5.24 -6.03 2.21
C ALA A 34 6.63 -5.66 2.76
N VAL A 35 6.96 -6.11 3.98
CA VAL A 35 8.31 -5.91 4.54
C VAL A 35 9.37 -6.68 3.74
N GLU A 36 9.07 -7.92 3.34
CA GLU A 36 9.96 -8.73 2.52
C GLU A 36 10.22 -8.05 1.16
N ILE A 37 9.17 -7.53 0.52
CA ILE A 37 9.28 -6.78 -0.73
C ILE A 37 10.19 -5.55 -0.60
N PHE A 38 10.10 -4.79 0.49
CA PHE A 38 10.98 -3.63 0.71
C PHE A 38 12.43 -3.98 1.05
N ALA A 39 12.71 -5.24 1.39
CA ALA A 39 14.08 -5.72 1.58
C ALA A 39 14.74 -6.12 0.26
N GLU A 40 13.96 -6.35 -0.81
CA GLU A 40 14.48 -6.70 -2.12
C GLU A 40 15.14 -5.47 -2.79
N PRO A 41 16.32 -5.64 -3.41
CA PRO A 41 17.08 -4.53 -4.01
C PRO A 41 16.43 -3.90 -5.26
N ASP A 42 15.37 -4.49 -5.80
CA ASP A 42 14.99 -4.33 -7.22
C ASP A 42 13.93 -3.26 -7.53
N PHE A 43 13.68 -2.33 -6.60
CA PHE A 43 12.69 -1.26 -6.80
C PHE A 43 13.26 0.02 -7.42
N GLY A 44 14.59 0.15 -7.48
CA GLY A 44 15.28 1.35 -7.95
C GLY A 44 14.80 2.62 -7.23
N THR A 45 14.88 3.79 -7.88
CA THR A 45 14.47 5.07 -7.27
C THR A 45 13.00 5.39 -7.59
N ALA A 46 12.06 4.78 -6.87
CA ALA A 46 10.65 5.15 -6.95
C ALA A 46 10.46 6.58 -6.43
N SER A 47 9.65 7.41 -7.09
CA SER A 47 9.34 8.76 -6.59
C SER A 47 8.12 8.74 -5.66
N HIS A 48 7.19 7.83 -5.92
CA HIS A 48 5.95 7.66 -5.16
C HIS A 48 5.71 6.17 -4.93
N ILE A 49 5.25 5.82 -3.73
CA ILE A 49 4.95 4.45 -3.33
C ILE A 49 3.57 4.46 -2.66
N ILE A 50 2.66 3.60 -3.12
CA ILE A 50 1.38 3.35 -2.47
C ILE A 50 1.41 1.92 -1.93
N VAL A 51 1.09 1.74 -0.65
CA VAL A 51 1.03 0.43 -0.01
C VAL A 51 -0.38 0.18 0.50
N HIS A 52 -0.96 -0.92 0.04
CA HIS A 52 -2.24 -1.41 0.51
C HIS A 52 -2.04 -2.78 1.17
N THR A 53 -2.05 -2.84 2.51
CA THR A 53 -1.86 -4.09 3.25
C THR A 53 -2.48 -4.04 4.65
N GLY A 54 -2.52 -5.18 5.36
CA GLY A 54 -2.98 -5.28 6.75
C GLY A 54 -4.41 -5.82 6.93
N THR A 55 -5.32 -5.67 5.96
CA THR A 55 -6.70 -6.18 6.09
C THR A 55 -6.76 -7.71 6.22
N ASN A 56 -5.84 -8.42 5.56
CA ASN A 56 -5.74 -9.88 5.65
C ASN A 56 -5.13 -10.34 6.99
N ASP A 57 -4.34 -9.50 7.64
CA ASP A 57 -3.72 -9.79 8.94
C ASP A 57 -4.71 -9.66 10.11
N LEU A 58 -5.84 -8.98 9.92
CA LEU A 58 -6.84 -8.70 10.97
C LEU A 58 -7.32 -9.96 11.70
N ARG A 59 -7.49 -11.09 11.00
CA ARG A 59 -7.95 -12.35 11.61
C ARG A 59 -6.95 -12.95 12.57
N ALA A 60 -5.65 -12.84 12.26
CA ALA A 60 -4.60 -13.40 13.08
C ALA A 60 -4.13 -12.42 14.18
N GLN A 61 -4.12 -11.11 13.88
CA GLN A 61 -3.44 -10.11 14.71
C GLN A 61 -4.42 -9.14 15.41
N GLN A 62 -5.67 -9.05 14.95
CA GLN A 62 -6.68 -8.12 15.47
C GLN A 62 -6.13 -6.69 15.55
N GLU A 63 -6.09 -6.09 16.75
CA GLU A 63 -5.59 -4.73 16.96
C GLU A 63 -4.09 -4.58 16.67
N ARG A 64 -3.32 -5.66 16.84
CA ARG A 64 -1.86 -5.65 16.63
C ARG A 64 -1.47 -5.40 15.17
N VAL A 65 -2.42 -5.45 14.23
CA VAL A 65 -2.22 -5.04 12.83
C VAL A 65 -1.67 -3.62 12.75
N ALA A 66 -2.05 -2.71 13.64
CA ALA A 66 -1.54 -1.33 13.63
C ALA A 66 -0.01 -1.30 13.73
N GLY A 67 0.57 -2.08 14.65
CA GLY A 67 2.02 -2.19 14.80
C GLY A 67 2.70 -2.79 13.56
N SER A 68 2.09 -3.81 12.95
CA SER A 68 2.62 -4.43 11.72
C SER A 68 2.59 -3.47 10.52
N VAL A 69 1.50 -2.72 10.36
CA VAL A 69 1.37 -1.68 9.34
C VAL A 69 2.36 -0.53 9.58
N ARG A 70 2.62 -0.16 10.85
CA ARG A 70 3.68 0.80 11.21
C ARG A 70 5.07 0.31 10.89
N ARG A 71 5.35 -0.98 11.06
CA ARG A 71 6.61 -1.58 10.65
C ARG A 71 6.80 -1.51 9.13
N VAL A 72 5.75 -1.74 8.35
CA VAL A 72 5.76 -1.59 6.89
C VAL A 72 6.09 -0.14 6.51
N ALA A 73 5.43 0.84 7.12
CA ALA A 73 5.69 2.26 6.89
C ALA A 73 7.14 2.66 7.20
N GLY A 74 7.66 2.22 8.35
CA GLY A 74 9.05 2.48 8.73
C GLY A 74 10.04 1.87 7.74
N ARG A 75 9.82 0.62 7.31
CA ARG A 75 10.68 -0.01 6.30
C ARG A 75 10.62 0.65 4.93
N ALA A 76 9.44 1.07 4.50
CA ALA A 76 9.33 1.84 3.27
C ALA A 76 10.11 3.17 3.37
N ALA A 77 10.00 3.89 4.49
CA ALA A 77 10.69 5.16 4.68
C ALA A 77 12.21 5.01 4.73
N GLU A 78 12.71 3.95 5.37
CA GLU A 78 14.15 3.62 5.39
C GLU A 78 14.68 3.25 4.00
N ALA A 79 13.94 2.43 3.24
CA ALA A 79 14.36 2.00 1.91
C ALA A 79 14.23 3.12 0.86
N PHE A 80 13.30 4.07 1.07
CA PHE A 80 12.94 5.11 0.12
C PHE A 80 12.82 6.49 0.78
N PRO A 81 13.93 7.05 1.32
CA PRO A 81 13.89 8.29 2.10
C PRO A 81 13.50 9.54 1.30
N SER A 82 13.65 9.51 -0.04
CA SER A 82 13.29 10.61 -0.93
C SER A 82 11.92 10.46 -1.59
N SER A 83 11.23 9.35 -1.34
CA SER A 83 9.96 9.05 -1.99
C SER A 83 8.78 9.50 -1.16
N LYS A 84 7.69 9.88 -1.83
CA LYS A 84 6.40 10.08 -1.18
C LYS A 84 5.73 8.72 -0.96
N ILE A 85 5.62 8.29 0.29
CA ILE A 85 5.02 6.99 0.65
C ILE A 85 3.60 7.23 1.14
N ILE A 86 2.64 6.54 0.56
CA ILE A 86 1.23 6.58 0.92
C ILE A 86 0.84 5.19 1.40
N ILE A 87 0.40 5.07 2.63
CA ILE A 87 -0.14 3.83 3.16
C ILE A 87 -1.66 3.98 3.24
N SER A 88 -2.41 3.04 2.68
CA SER A 88 -3.85 3.05 2.80
C SER A 88 -4.30 2.49 4.16
N THR A 89 -5.40 3.01 4.69
CA THR A 89 -6.05 2.43 5.88
C THR A 89 -6.60 1.03 5.59
N LEU A 90 -7.01 0.32 6.64
CA LEU A 90 -7.65 -0.98 6.50
C LEU A 90 -9.00 -0.84 5.77
N LEU A 91 -9.29 -1.80 4.91
CA LEU A 91 -10.61 -1.92 4.28
C LEU A 91 -11.67 -2.32 5.32
N PRO A 92 -12.91 -1.80 5.19
CA PRO A 92 -14.06 -2.34 5.89
C PRO A 92 -14.23 -3.85 5.60
N ARG A 93 -14.59 -4.62 6.61
CA ARG A 93 -14.87 -6.06 6.50
C ARG A 93 -16.20 -6.38 7.15
N ARG A 94 -17.01 -7.23 6.52
CA ARG A 94 -18.30 -7.67 7.06
C ARG A 94 -18.15 -8.59 8.28
N ASP A 95 -17.04 -9.32 8.36
CA ASP A 95 -16.77 -10.27 9.45
C ASP A 95 -16.03 -9.65 10.64
N PHE A 96 -15.84 -8.33 10.66
CA PHE A 96 -15.28 -7.59 11.79
C PHE A 96 -16.21 -6.44 12.17
N HIS A 97 -16.34 -6.19 13.47
CA HIS A 97 -17.11 -5.04 13.93
C HIS A 97 -16.45 -3.73 13.45
N PRO A 98 -17.18 -2.77 12.85
CA PRO A 98 -16.61 -1.53 12.33
C PRO A 98 -15.77 -0.77 13.36
N PHE A 99 -16.18 -0.78 14.62
CA PHE A 99 -15.42 -0.19 15.73
C PHE A 99 -13.97 -0.72 15.83
N THR A 100 -13.74 -2.01 15.61
CA THR A 100 -12.39 -2.59 15.64
C THR A 100 -11.54 -2.03 14.51
N ILE A 101 -12.09 -1.95 13.29
CA ILE A 101 -11.38 -1.42 12.13
C ILE A 101 -11.08 0.08 12.30
N HIS A 102 -12.04 0.84 12.83
CA HIS A 102 -11.86 2.27 13.12
C HIS A 102 -10.79 2.51 14.17
N ARG A 103 -10.79 1.73 15.27
CA ARG A 103 -9.77 1.85 16.32
C ARG A 103 -8.37 1.56 15.80
N VAL A 104 -8.20 0.48 15.04
CA VAL A 104 -6.91 0.15 14.41
C VAL A 104 -6.47 1.22 13.42
N THR A 105 -7.41 1.76 12.64
CA THR A 105 -7.12 2.85 11.71
C THR A 105 -6.67 4.12 12.44
N ALA A 106 -7.32 4.48 13.56
CA ALA A 106 -6.92 5.62 14.37
C ALA A 106 -5.51 5.45 14.96
N GLU A 107 -5.18 4.24 15.43
CA GLU A 107 -3.85 3.90 15.93
C GLU A 107 -2.78 4.02 14.84
N ILE A 108 -3.08 3.54 13.62
CA ILE A 108 -2.22 3.70 12.45
C ILE A 108 -1.98 5.18 12.15
N SER A 109 -3.04 6.00 12.10
CA SER A 109 -2.94 7.45 11.86
C SER A 109 -2.00 8.14 12.85
N HIS A 110 -2.14 7.82 14.14
CA HIS A 110 -1.30 8.39 15.17
C HIS A 110 0.16 7.92 15.05
N GLY A 111 0.39 6.65 14.71
CA GLY A 111 1.72 6.08 14.55
C GLY A 111 2.51 6.65 13.36
N PHE A 112 1.83 7.17 12.33
CA PHE A 112 2.47 7.69 11.12
C PHE A 112 2.85 9.16 11.21
N ALA A 113 2.25 9.93 12.12
CA ALA A 113 2.60 11.34 12.33
C ALA A 113 4.09 11.57 12.66
N LEU A 114 4.78 10.52 13.11
CA LEU A 114 6.20 10.54 13.49
C LEU A 114 7.15 9.97 12.42
N ILE A 115 6.62 9.47 11.29
CA ILE A 115 7.44 8.89 10.22
C ILE A 115 7.54 9.93 9.10
N PRO A 116 8.74 10.41 8.75
CA PRO A 116 8.90 11.36 7.65
C PRO A 116 8.41 10.73 6.34
N ASN A 117 8.07 11.56 5.37
CA ASN A 117 7.71 11.18 3.99
C ASN A 117 6.61 10.10 3.81
N VAL A 118 5.94 9.72 4.90
CA VAL A 118 4.81 8.79 4.95
C VAL A 118 3.51 9.57 5.16
N TYR A 119 2.52 9.23 4.36
CA TYR A 119 1.19 9.83 4.37
C TYR A 119 0.13 8.73 4.45
N LEU A 120 -0.99 9.04 5.08
CA LEU A 120 -2.10 8.11 5.18
C LEU A 120 -3.16 8.43 4.13
N ALA A 121 -3.63 7.41 3.42
CA ALA A 121 -4.81 7.49 2.57
C ALA A 121 -5.97 6.75 3.23
N HIS A 122 -7.05 7.47 3.51
CA HIS A 122 -8.27 6.89 4.05
C HIS A 122 -9.12 6.31 2.92
N HIS A 123 -9.60 5.09 3.10
CA HIS A 123 -10.72 4.62 2.27
C HIS A 123 -11.96 5.43 2.63
N THR A 124 -12.54 6.09 1.64
CA THR A 124 -13.89 6.62 1.78
C THR A 124 -14.83 5.42 1.97
N PRO A 125 -15.67 5.39 3.02
CA PRO A 125 -16.62 4.31 3.18
C PRO A 125 -17.55 4.31 1.95
N PRO A 126 -17.65 3.22 1.18
CA PRO A 126 -18.52 3.23 0.04
C PRO A 126 -19.96 3.06 0.52
N SER A 127 -20.85 3.87 -0.05
CA SER A 127 -22.18 3.40 -0.39
C SER A 127 -22.04 2.11 -1.22
N TYR A 128 -22.18 0.97 -0.55
CA TYR A 128 -22.48 -0.37 -1.09
C TYR A 128 -21.58 -1.01 -2.17
N LEU A 129 -20.54 -0.38 -2.70
CA LEU A 129 -19.62 -1.03 -3.64
C LEU A 129 -18.33 -1.46 -2.95
N THR A 130 -18.28 -2.76 -2.66
CA THR A 130 -17.09 -3.46 -2.20
C THR A 130 -16.15 -3.61 -3.40
N THR A 131 -15.44 -2.56 -3.78
CA THR A 131 -14.37 -2.70 -4.78
C THR A 131 -13.25 -3.48 -4.11
N TYR A 132 -12.98 -4.68 -4.62
CA TYR A 132 -11.94 -5.60 -4.17
C TYR A 132 -10.55 -4.96 -4.36
N MET A 133 -10.16 -4.10 -3.42
CA MET A 133 -8.79 -3.62 -3.33
C MET A 133 -7.91 -4.80 -2.94
N THR A 134 -7.19 -5.29 -3.94
CA THR A 134 -6.11 -6.25 -3.77
C THR A 134 -4.98 -5.58 -2.99
N THR A 135 -4.56 -6.18 -1.88
CA THR A 135 -3.35 -5.80 -1.12
C THR A 135 -2.10 -5.80 -2.01
N SER A 136 -1.62 -4.62 -2.38
CA SER A 136 -0.52 -4.41 -3.33
C SER A 136 0.35 -3.21 -2.97
N ILE A 137 1.62 -3.25 -3.40
CA ILE A 137 2.52 -2.11 -3.46
C ILE A 137 2.54 -1.59 -4.90
N CYS A 138 2.28 -0.30 -5.10
CA CYS A 138 2.41 0.38 -6.39
C CYS A 138 3.54 1.40 -6.30
N THR A 139 4.51 1.36 -7.19
CA THR A 139 5.59 2.36 -7.26
C THR A 139 5.52 3.10 -8.59
N SER A 140 5.80 4.42 -8.60
CA SER A 140 5.88 5.19 -9.85
C SER A 140 7.21 5.94 -10.00
N LYS A 141 7.73 5.91 -11.23
CA LYS A 141 8.93 6.64 -11.64
C LYS A 141 8.56 7.71 -12.67
N LEU A 142 9.23 8.86 -12.59
CA LEU A 142 9.12 9.90 -13.61
C LEU A 142 9.60 9.34 -14.95
N TRP A 143 8.72 9.37 -15.96
CA TRP A 143 9.13 9.11 -17.33
C TRP A 143 10.09 10.20 -17.76
N ARG A 144 11.39 9.91 -17.78
CA ARG A 144 12.35 10.75 -18.51
C ARG A 144 12.32 10.24 -19.94
N SER A 145 11.73 11.01 -20.85
CA SER A 145 11.94 10.78 -22.28
C SER A 145 13.45 10.83 -22.52
N SER A 146 14.04 9.69 -22.85
CA SER A 146 15.35 9.66 -23.47
C SER A 146 15.21 10.26 -24.87
N GLN A 147 15.23 11.58 -24.96
CA GLN A 147 15.74 12.26 -26.13
C GLN A 147 17.22 12.51 -25.87
N THR A 148 18.04 11.57 -26.32
CA THR A 148 19.45 11.84 -26.63
C THR A 148 19.54 12.46 -28.02
N PRO A 149 20.55 13.32 -28.25
CA PRO A 149 20.51 14.46 -29.17
C PRO A 149 20.46 14.12 -30.66
#